data_AF-A0A962F1G5-F1
#
_entry.id   AF-A0A962F1G5-F1
#
_cell.length_a   1.000
_cell.length_b   1.000
_cell.length_c   1.000
_cell.angle_alpha   90.00
_cell.angle_beta   90.00
_cell.angle_gamma   90.00
#
_symmetry.space_group_name_H-M   'P 1'
#
loop_
_entity.id
_entity.type
_entity.pdbx_description
1 polymer ?
#
loop_
_entity_poly.entity_id
_entity_poly.type
_entity_poly.pdbx_seq_one_letter_code
_entity_poly.pdbx_strand_id
1 'polypeptide(L)' 'MAGLLTVKQACAALNVSRSTLYRMKSDGDIQFRPLRGKALVPQSEIDRLLIPEPAPVGEPVREPRKHRVKKIKLEQPLTN' A
#
# COMPACT_ATOMS: atom_id res chain seq x y z
N MET A 1 -8.59 21.24 -1.18
CA MET A 1 -9.79 20.59 -0.61
C MET A 1 -9.32 19.43 0.26
N ALA A 2 -9.63 19.41 1.55
CA ALA A 2 -9.21 18.31 2.45
C ALA A 2 -10.32 17.26 2.57
N GLY A 3 -10.39 16.34 1.62
CA GLY A 3 -11.30 15.18 1.67
C GLY A 3 -10.75 14.05 2.55
N LEU A 4 -11.65 13.23 3.12
CA LEU A 4 -11.29 11.94 3.73
C LEU A 4 -11.72 10.83 2.77
N LEU A 5 -10.78 9.95 2.42
CA LEU A 5 -10.98 8.83 1.52
C LEU A 5 -11.11 7.54 2.32
N THR A 6 -11.99 6.65 1.87
CA THR A 6 -11.99 5.27 2.39
C THR A 6 -10.76 4.51 1.93
N VAL A 7 -10.40 3.43 2.63
CA VAL A 7 -9.33 2.51 2.22
C VAL A 7 -9.47 2.07 0.75
N LYS A 8 -10.69 1.80 0.28
CA LYS A 8 -10.94 1.41 -1.12
C LYS A 8 -10.58 2.53 -2.10
N GLN A 9 -10.97 3.77 -1.78
CA GLN A 9 -10.67 4.93 -2.62
C GLN A 9 -9.17 5.26 -2.59
N ALA A 10 -8.52 5.18 -1.43
CA ALA A 10 -7.08 5.35 -1.29
C ALA A 10 -6.30 4.32 -2.13
N CYS A 11 -6.70 3.05 -2.10
CA CYS A 11 -6.12 2.00 -2.95
C CYS A 11 -6.27 2.33 -4.45
N ALA A 12 -7.44 2.81 -4.87
CA ALA A 12 -7.67 3.19 -6.26
C ALA A 12 -6.83 4.40 -6.68
N ALA A 13 -6.67 5.39 -5.79
CA ALA A 13 -5.89 6.59 -6.07
C ALA A 13 -4.38 6.31 -6.16
N LEU A 14 -3.85 5.43 -5.30
CA LEU A 14 -2.43 5.05 -5.29
C LEU A 14 -2.12 3.84 -6.20
N ASN A 15 -3.14 3.23 -6.81
CA ASN A 15 -3.02 1.99 -7.59
C ASN A 15 -2.31 0.84 -6.83
N VAL A 16 -2.62 0.68 -5.54
CA VAL A 16 -2.04 -0.38 -4.68
C VAL A 16 -3.10 -1.29 -4.07
N SER A 17 -2.68 -2.50 -3.72
CA SER A 17 -3.52 -3.42 -2.95
C SER A 17 -3.74 -2.94 -1.51
N ARG A 18 -4.83 -3.39 -0.88
CA ARG A 18 -5.12 -3.08 0.54
C ARG A 18 -4.00 -3.52 1.47
N SER A 19 -3.41 -4.69 1.21
CA SER A 19 -2.28 -5.22 1.99
C SER A 19 -1.06 -4.31 1.89
N THR A 20 -0.79 -3.75 0.71
CA THR A 20 0.27 -2.75 0.52
C THR A 20 -0.05 -1.46 1.25
N LEU A 21 -1.29 -0.96 1.17
CA LEU A 21 -1.69 0.27 1.89
C LEU A 21 -1.55 0.13 3.41
N TYR A 22 -1.95 -1.02 3.99
CA TYR A 22 -1.75 -1.28 5.43
C TYR A 22 -0.29 -1.48 5.81
N ARG A 23 0.54 -2.00 4.89
CA ARG A 23 1.99 -2.10 5.09
C ARG A 23 2.62 -0.71 5.15
N MET A 24 2.30 0.15 4.18
CA MET A 24 2.71 1.57 4.18
C MET A 24 2.32 2.27 5.49
N LYS A 25 1.10 2.02 5.99
CA LYS A 25 0.66 2.53 7.30
C LYS A 25 1.53 2.01 8.45
N SER A 26 1.89 0.72 8.44
CA SER A 26 2.77 0.12 9.46
C SER A 26 4.19 0.64 9.38
N ASP A 27 4.66 0.95 8.17
CA ASP A 27 6.00 1.47 7.90
C ASP A 27 6.10 2.98 8.23
N GLY A 28 4.95 3.66 8.37
CA GLY A 28 4.86 5.08 8.71
C GLY A 28 4.70 6.00 7.51
N ASP A 29 4.67 5.45 6.29
CA ASP A 29 4.59 6.17 5.02
C ASP A 29 3.25 6.88 4.81
N ILE A 30 2.19 6.44 5.49
CA ILE A 30 0.85 7.00 5.35
C ILE A 30 0.06 6.97 6.67
N GLN A 31 -0.60 8.09 7.00
CA GLN A 31 -1.41 8.18 8.20
C GLN A 31 -2.89 7.87 7.97
N PHE A 32 -3.47 7.10 8.89
CA PHE A 32 -4.89 6.76 8.89
C PHE A 32 -5.60 7.53 10.00
N ARG A 33 -6.74 8.14 9.68
CA ARG A 33 -7.61 8.80 10.65
C ARG A 33 -8.82 7.90 10.95
N PRO A 34 -8.99 7.45 12.21
CA PRO A 34 -10.20 6.73 12.58
C PRO A 34 -11.39 7.70 12.63
N LEU A 35 -12.51 7.31 11.99
CA LEU A 35 -13.77 8.04 12.06
C LEU A 35 -14.94 7.05 12.21
N ARG A 36 -15.66 7.12 13.34
CA ARG A 36 -16.81 6.24 13.65
C ARG A 36 -16.50 4.75 13.42
N GLY A 37 -15.33 4.28 13.87
CA GLY A 37 -14.90 2.88 13.72
C GLY A 37 -14.38 2.49 12.33
N LYS A 38 -14.33 3.43 11.38
CA LYS A 38 -13.75 3.21 10.04
C LYS A 38 -12.39 3.88 9.94
N ALA A 39 -11.45 3.21 9.27
CA ALA A 39 -10.18 3.80 8.88
C ALA A 39 -10.38 4.64 7.61
N LEU A 40 -10.09 5.93 7.70
CA LEU A 40 -10.08 6.85 6.56
C LEU A 40 -8.67 7.38 6.34
N VAL A 41 -8.35 7.70 5.10
CA VAL A 41 -7.07 8.26 4.68
C VAL A 41 -7.30 9.70 4.25
N PRO A 42 -6.61 10.68 4.84
CA PRO A 42 -6.68 12.07 4.38
C PRO A 42 -6.23 12.18 2.93
N GLN A 43 -6.96 12.95 2.12
CA GLN A 43 -6.58 13.19 0.72
C GLN A 43 -5.20 13.85 0.62
N SER A 44 -4.84 14.71 1.56
CA SER A 44 -3.51 15.32 1.64
C SER A 44 -2.37 14.29 1.72
N GLU A 45 -2.60 13.14 2.36
CA GLU A 45 -1.61 12.06 2.42
C GLU A 45 -1.47 11.36 1.07
N ILE A 46 -2.58 11.20 0.35
CA ILE A 46 -2.59 10.65 -1.00
C ILE A 46 -1.88 11.60 -1.97
N ASP A 47 -2.17 12.90 -1.87
CA ASP A 47 -1.52 13.94 -2.70
C ASP A 47 -0.01 13.97 -2.43
N ARG A 48 0.43 13.88 -1.17
CA ARG A 48 1.85 13.78 -0.80
C ARG A 48 2.57 12.60 -1.45
N LEU A 49 1.90 11.46 -1.53
CA LEU A 49 2.47 10.24 -2.12
C LEU A 49 2.40 10.24 -3.66
N LEU A 50 1.50 11.02 -4.25
CA LEU A 50 1.35 11.16 -5.70
C LEU A 50 2.28 12.21 -6.29
N ILE A 51 2.67 13.23 -5.52
CA ILE A 51 3.64 14.24 -5.97
C ILE A 51 5.01 13.54 -6.06
N PRO A 52 5.56 13.36 -7.26
CA PRO A 52 6.91 12.83 -7.40
C PRO A 52 7.87 13.96 -7.03
N GLU A 53 8.33 14.01 -5.78
CA GLU A 53 9.59 14.70 -5.50
C GLU A 53 10.67 14.04 -6.38
N PRO A 54 11.50 14.80 -7.12
CA PRO A 54 12.61 14.24 -7.86
C PRO A 54 13.59 13.65 -6.85
N ALA A 55 13.55 12.33 -6.67
CA ALA A 55 14.39 11.64 -5.70
C ALA A 55 15.88 11.93 -5.97
N PRO A 56 16.64 12.57 -5.06
CA PRO A 56 18.06 12.34 -5.03
C PRO A 56 18.27 10.86 -4.65
N VAL A 57 18.81 10.10 -5.59
CA VAL A 57 19.29 8.73 -5.40
C VAL A 57 20.34 8.78 -4.28
N GLY A 58 19.97 8.50 -3.04
CA GLY A 58 20.92 8.72 -1.94
C GLY A 58 20.63 8.18 -0.54
N GLU A 59 19.42 7.70 -0.21
CA GLU A 59 19.13 7.17 1.13
C GLU A 59 18.30 5.90 1.05
N PRO A 60 18.50 4.93 1.96
CA PRO A 60 18.39 3.52 1.64
C PRO A 60 16.94 3.22 1.28
N VAL A 61 16.76 2.68 0.08
CA VAL A 61 15.65 1.77 -0.20
C VAL A 61 15.74 0.71 0.89
N ARG A 62 14.96 0.82 1.96
CA ARG A 62 14.77 -0.27 2.91
C ARG A 62 14.27 -1.41 2.04
N GLU A 63 15.14 -2.38 1.81
CA GLU A 63 14.88 -3.45 0.85
C GLU A 63 13.47 -3.98 1.13
N PRO A 64 12.58 -3.99 0.13
CA PRO A 64 11.25 -4.54 0.31
C PRO A 64 11.47 -5.96 0.83
N ARG A 65 11.01 -6.25 2.06
CA ARG A 65 11.13 -7.59 2.64
C ARG A 65 10.53 -8.57 1.64
N LYS A 66 11.40 -9.27 0.89
CA LYS A 66 11.03 -10.28 -0.09
C LYS A 66 10.27 -11.35 0.66
N HIS A 67 8.94 -11.28 0.64
CA HIS A 67 8.13 -12.33 1.21
C HIS A 67 8.30 -13.56 0.32
N ARG A 68 8.61 -14.70 0.96
CA ARG A 68 8.67 -16.00 0.28
C ARG A 68 7.34 -16.20 -0.42
N VAL A 69 7.35 -16.17 -1.75
CA VAL A 69 6.27 -16.74 -2.55
C VAL A 69 6.22 -18.21 -2.12
N LYS A 70 5.14 -18.63 -1.45
CA LYS A 70 4.92 -20.05 -1.21
C LYS A 70 4.80 -20.68 -2.59
N LYS A 71 5.78 -21.50 -2.98
CA LYS A 71 5.68 -22.31 -4.19
C LYS A 71 4.43 -23.17 -4.03
N ILE A 72 3.39 -22.85 -4.79
CA ILE A 72 2.23 -23.71 -4.91
C ILE A 72 2.76 -24.91 -5.68
N LYS A 73 2.79 -26.08 -5.05
CA LYS A 73 3.15 -27.33 -5.72
C LYS A 73 2.00 -27.60 -6.69
N LEU A 74 2.24 -27.41 -7.98
CA LEU A 74 1.31 -27.80 -9.02
C LEU A 74 1.31 -29.34 -9.03
N GLU A 75 0.49 -29.94 -8.18
CA GLU A 75 0.27 -31.39 -8.22
C GLU A 75 -0.53 -31.67 -9.48
N GLN A 76 0.15 -32.27 -10.44
CA GLN A 76 -0.40 -32.75 -11.70
C GLN A 76 -1.42 -33.85 -11.40
N PRO A 77 -2.61 -33.85 -11.99
CA PRO A 77 -3.31 -35.11 -12.20
C PRO A 77 -2.81 -35.74 -13.50
N LEU A 78 -2.05 -36.84 -13.38
CA LEU A 78 -2.07 -37.89 -14.41
C LEU A 78 -3.51 -38.38 -14.52
N THR A 79 -4.05 -38.45 -15.73
CA THR A 79 -5.15 -39.36 -16.05
C THR A 79 -4.80 -39.98 -17.41
N ASN A 80 -4.91 -41.31 -17.42
CA ASN A 80 -4.40 -42.29 -18.40
C ASN A 80 -4.73 -42.00 -19.86
#